data_AF-A0A061N5E7-F1
#
_entry.id   AF-A0A061N5E7-F1
#
_cell.length_a   1.000
_cell.length_b   1.000
_cell.length_c   1.000
_cell.angle_alpha   90.00
_cell.angle_beta   90.00
_cell.angle_gamma   90.00
#
_symmetry.space_group_name_H-M   'P 1'
#
loop_
_entity.id
_entity.type
_entity.pdbx_description
1 polymer ?
#
loop_
_entity_poly.entity_id
_entity_poly.type
_entity_poly.pdbx_seq_one_letter_code
_entity_poly.pdbx_strand_id
1 'polypeptide(L)' 'MREIKERGGTFISDIEAMPLWGISTVHLRDPDGNLIELITKLPQDKWDESLVEQHERYS' A
#
# COMPACT_ATOMS: atom_id res chain seq x y z
N MET A 1 -9.73 -4.37 -8.64
CA MET A 1 -9.53 -3.24 -9.56
C MET A 1 -10.72 -2.96 -10.46
N ARG A 2 -11.26 -3.95 -11.20
CA ARG A 2 -12.39 -3.76 -12.13
C ARG A 2 -13.63 -3.15 -11.48
N GLU A 3 -14.11 -3.73 -10.38
CA GLU A 3 -15.30 -3.23 -9.67
C GLU A 3 -15.13 -1.78 -9.18
N ILE A 4 -13.95 -1.44 -8.66
CA ILE A 4 -13.64 -0.08 -8.19
C ILE A 4 -13.73 0.93 -9.35
N LYS A 5 -13.20 0.57 -10.52
CA LYS A 5 -13.32 1.40 -11.74
C LYS A 5 -14.78 1.51 -12.21
N GLU A 6 -15.53 0.41 -12.19
CA GLU A 6 -16.96 0.39 -12.53
C GLU A 6 -17.80 1.27 -11.59
N ARG A 7 -17.36 1.48 -10.34
CA ARG A 7 -17.98 2.37 -9.35
C ARG A 7 -17.46 3.82 -9.39
N GLY A 8 -16.63 4.18 -10.38
CA GLY A 8 -16.12 5.54 -10.58
C GLY A 8 -14.77 5.85 -9.90
N GLY A 9 -14.13 4.86 -9.29
CA GLY A 9 -12.78 5.02 -8.73
C GLY A 9 -11.70 5.11 -9.80
N THR A 10 -10.80 6.08 -9.67
CA THR A 10 -9.70 6.32 -10.61
C THR A 10 -8.35 6.04 -9.96
N PHE A 11 -7.64 5.01 -10.42
CA PHE A 11 -6.28 4.71 -9.96
C PHE A 11 -5.30 5.74 -10.49
N ILE A 12 -4.51 6.34 -9.60
CA ILE A 12 -3.50 7.36 -9.94
C ILE A 12 -2.06 6.88 -9.76
N SER A 13 -1.88 5.69 -9.17
CA SER A 13 -0.63 4.95 -9.13
C SER A 13 -0.86 3.48 -9.45
N ASP A 14 0.21 2.78 -9.81
CA ASP A 14 0.21 1.32 -9.78
C ASP A 14 0.40 0.81 -8.34
N ILE A 15 0.28 -0.51 -8.15
CA ILE A 15 0.64 -1.14 -6.88
C ILE A 15 2.16 -1.06 -6.73
N GLU A 16 2.61 -0.41 -5.67
CA GLU A 16 4.03 -0.22 -5.37
C GLU A 16 4.37 -0.86 -4.02
N ALA A 17 5.51 -1.57 -3.97
CA ALA A 17 6.05 -2.05 -2.70
C ALA A 17 6.81 -0.91 -2.01
N MET A 18 6.56 -0.77 -0.71
CA MET A 18 7.27 0.14 0.19
C MET A 18 7.97 -0.69 1.29
N PRO A 19 9.11 -1.36 0.99
CA PRO A 19 9.79 -2.26 1.93
C PRO A 19 10.12 -1.63 3.29
N LEU A 20 10.53 -0.36 3.28
CA LEU A 20 10.82 0.44 4.48
C LEU A 20 9.61 0.60 5.41
N TRP A 21 8.41 0.42 4.88
CA TRP A 21 7.13 0.53 5.60
C TRP A 21 6.44 -0.82 5.76
N GLY A 22 7.03 -1.90 5.23
CA GLY A 22 6.48 -3.26 5.32
C GLY A 22 5.13 -3.43 4.62
N ILE A 23 4.81 -2.59 3.63
CA ILE A 23 3.51 -2.60 2.94
C ILE A 23 3.67 -2.52 1.42
N SER A 24 2.63 -2.96 0.70
CA SER A 24 2.35 -2.52 -0.66
C SER A 24 1.17 -1.58 -0.65
N THR A 25 1.24 -0.54 -1.46
CA THR A 25 0.23 0.52 -1.52
C THR A 25 -0.22 0.81 -2.94
N VAL A 26 -1.43 1.32 -3.10
CA VAL A 26 -1.94 1.91 -4.34
C VAL A 26 -2.87 3.08 -4.01
N HIS A 27 -2.79 4.12 -4.82
CA HIS A 27 -3.59 5.33 -4.65
C HIS A 27 -4.70 5.41 -5.69
N LEU A 28 -5.89 5.83 -5.25
CA LEU A 28 -7.00 6.15 -6.12
C LEU A 28 -7.74 7.42 -5.68
N ARG A 29 -8.49 8.00 -6.61
CA ARG A 29 -9.48 9.04 -6.35
C ARG A 29 -10.88 8.46 -6.39
N ASP A 30 -11.72 8.81 -5.43
CA ASP A 30 -13.15 8.55 -5.51
C ASP A 30 -13.84 9.56 -6.48
N PRO A 31 -15.15 9.41 -6.77
CA PRO A 31 -15.86 10.34 -7.65
C PRO A 31 -15.88 11.80 -7.18
N ASP A 32 -15.75 12.04 -5.88
CA ASP A 32 -15.71 13.39 -5.29
C ASP A 32 -14.29 13.97 -5.28
N GLY A 33 -13.29 13.19 -5.71
CA GLY A 33 -11.89 13.59 -5.79
C GLY A 33 -11.08 13.38 -4.51
N ASN A 34 -11.63 12.68 -3.50
CA ASN A 34 -10.88 12.33 -2.29
C ASN A 34 -9.78 11.32 -2.61
N LEU A 35 -8.61 11.47 -1.97
CA LEU A 35 -7.53 10.50 -2.08
C LEU A 35 -7.80 9.33 -1.14
N ILE A 36 -7.79 8.12 -1.69
CA ILE A 36 -7.87 6.87 -0.93
C ILE A 36 -6.57 6.09 -1.18
N GLU A 37 -5.96 5.63 -0.09
CA GLU A 37 -4.82 4.72 -0.10
C GLU A 37 -5.29 3.32 0.33
N LEU A 38 -5.00 2.31 -0.48
CA LEU A 38 -5.22 0.91 -0.10
C LEU A 38 -3.88 0.26 0.21
N ILE A 39 -3.75 -0.27 1.42
CA ILE A 39 -2.52 -0.91 1.89
C ILE A 39 -2.72 -2.40 2.16
N THR A 40 -1.69 -3.20 1.88
CA THR A 40 -1.57 -4.56 2.37
C THR A 40 -0.19 -4.78 2.95
N LYS A 41 -0.07 -5.64 3.97
CA LYS A 41 1.24 -6.01 4.52
C LYS A 41 2.06 -6.75 3.47
N LEU A 42 3.34 -6.41 3.38
CA LEU A 42 4.34 -7.24 2.74
C LEU A 42 4.68 -8.44 3.64
N PRO A 43 5.01 -9.60 3.06
CA PRO A 43 5.74 -10.65 3.75
C PRO A 43 7.02 -10.09 4.40
N GLN A 44 7.36 -10.57 5.60
CA GLN A 44 8.49 -10.04 6.38
C GLN A 44 9.86 -10.24 5.69
N ASP A 45 10.00 -11.29 4.87
CA ASP A 45 11.18 -11.51 4.03
C ASP A 45 11.36 -10.47 2.91
N LYS A 46 10.35 -9.62 2.70
CA LYS A 46 10.39 -8.50 1.75
C LYS A 46 10.44 -7.14 2.44
N TRP A 47 10.55 -7.10 3.75
CA TRP A 47 10.75 -5.85 4.48
C TRP A 47 12.17 -5.37 4.26
N ASP A 48 12.35 -4.06 4.41
CA ASP A 48 13.70 -3.52 4.54
C ASP A 48 14.38 -4.08 5.79
N GLU A 49 15.69 -4.34 5.72
CA GLU A 49 16.45 -4.90 6.85
C GLU A 49 16.31 -4.05 8.12
N SER A 50 16.31 -2.72 7.98
CA SER A 50 16.15 -1.82 9.11
C SER A 50 14.79 -1.99 9.79
N LEU A 51 13.73 -2.25 9.02
CA LEU A 51 12.40 -2.49 9.57
C LEU A 51 12.34 -3.84 10.30
N VAL A 52 13.01 -4.87 9.78
CA VAL A 52 13.13 -6.17 10.46
C VAL A 52 13.84 -6.01 11.81
N GLU A 53 14.98 -5.32 11.83
CA GLU A 53 15.74 -5.08 13.08
C GLU A 53 14.93 -4.30 14.12
N GLN A 54 14.19 -3.27 13.70
CA GLN A 54 13.31 -2.53 14.60
C GLN A 54 12.18 -3.41 15.12
N HIS A 55 11.56 -4.22 14.26
CA HIS A 55 10.51 -5.14 14.67
C HIS A 55 11.02 -6.14 15.72
N GLU A 56 12.19 -6.74 15.53
CA GLU A 56 12.81 -7.66 16.50
C GLU A 56 13.15 -6.98 17.82
N ARG A 57 13.56 -5.69 17.80
CA ARG A 57 13.90 -4.94 19.00
C ARG A 57 12.69 -4.58 19.87
N TYR A 58 11.52 -4.39 19.27
CA TYR A 58 10.34 -3.81 19.93
C TYR A 58 9.09 -4.71 19.95
N SER A 59 9.19 -5.97 19.52
CA SER A 59 8.08 -6.94 19.56
C SER A 59 8.06 -7.81 20.82
#